data_AF-A0A0F9J6H3-F1
#
_entry.id   AF-A0A0F9J6H3-F1
#
_cell.length_a   1.000
_cell.length_b   1.000
_cell.length_c   1.000
_cell.angle_alpha   90.00
_cell.angle_beta   90.00
_cell.angle_gamma   90.00
#
_symmetry.space_group_name_H-M   'P 1'
#
loop_
_entity.id
_entity.type
_entity.pdbx_description
1 polymer ?
#
loop_
_entity_poly.entity_id
_entity_poly.type
_entity_poly.pdbx_seq_one_letter_code
_entity_poly.pdbx_strand_id
1 'polypeptide(L)'
;MSTKIEWTDKTWNPTTGCTKVGPGCAHCFIVNTAPFRKNHRKFERVGTEMTTGVILHPERLEQPLERRKPQRIFVNSLSDLFHEDVPDDW
;
A
#
# COMPACT_ATOMS: atom_id res chain seq x y z
N MET A 1 2.25 5.46 -15.88
CA MET A 1 3.68 5.17 -15.62
C MET A 1 3.86 3.67 -15.49
N SER A 2 4.86 3.09 -16.16
CA SER A 2 5.28 1.72 -15.89
C SER A 2 6.01 1.66 -14.55
N THR A 3 5.89 0.53 -13.86
CA THR A 3 6.64 0.29 -12.62
C THR A 3 8.11 -0.01 -12.91
N LYS A 4 8.98 0.16 -11.91
CA LYS A 4 10.40 -0.24 -11.95
C LYS A 4 10.61 -1.72 -11.60
N ILE A 5 9.54 -2.44 -11.29
CA ILE A 5 9.57 -3.85 -10.92
C ILE A 5 9.51 -4.68 -12.20
N GLU A 6 10.59 -5.41 -12.49
CA GLU A 6 10.82 -6.06 -13.79
C GLU A 6 9.72 -7.03 -14.26
N TRP A 7 9.05 -7.70 -13.32
CA TRP A 7 8.12 -8.78 -13.64
C TRP A 7 6.67 -8.32 -13.86
N THR A 8 6.35 -7.04 -13.60
CA THR A 8 5.00 -6.48 -13.65
C THR A 8 4.94 -5.20 -14.50
N ASP A 9 3.81 -4.95 -15.14
CA ASP A 9 3.64 -3.76 -15.99
C ASP A 9 3.32 -2.51 -15.17
N LYS A 10 2.61 -2.68 -14.04
CA LYS A 10 2.16 -1.56 -13.18
C LYS A 10 1.91 -2.03 -11.75
N THR A 11 2.14 -1.13 -10.81
CA THR A 11 1.70 -1.29 -9.42
C THR A 11 0.37 -0.60 -9.19
N TRP A 12 -0.50 -1.22 -8.39
CA TRP A 12 -1.77 -0.65 -7.96
C TRP A 12 -1.83 -0.69 -6.42
N ASN A 13 -1.96 0.49 -5.81
CA ASN A 13 -2.06 0.65 -4.36
C ASN A 13 -3.30 1.52 -4.08
N PRO A 14 -4.49 0.89 -4.00
CA PRO A 14 -5.72 1.60 -3.62
C PRO A 14 -5.69 2.00 -2.15
N THR A 15 -4.91 1.31 -1.33
CA THR A 15 -4.62 1.69 0.05
C THR A 15 -3.14 2.04 0.20
N THR A 16 -2.75 2.69 1.29
CA THR A 16 -1.35 2.86 1.71
C THR A 16 -1.22 2.72 3.21
N GLY A 17 -0.18 2.05 3.66
CA GLY A 17 0.07 1.79 5.08
C GLY A 17 -0.36 0.39 5.49
N CYS A 18 0.09 0.00 6.67
CA CYS A 18 -0.11 -1.31 7.27
C CYS A 18 0.28 -1.25 8.77
N THR A 19 -0.12 -2.26 9.52
CA THR A 19 0.27 -2.52 10.92
C THR A 19 1.26 -3.69 11.01
N LYS A 20 2.23 -3.61 11.92
CA LYS A 20 3.17 -4.72 12.14
C LYS A 20 2.47 -5.88 12.83
N VAL A 21 2.41 -7.03 12.15
CA VAL A 21 1.76 -8.25 12.66
C VAL A 21 2.74 -9.29 13.21
N GLY A 22 4.05 -9.16 12.96
CA GLY A 22 5.02 -10.15 13.45
C GLY A 22 6.48 -9.91 13.03
N PRO A 23 7.36 -10.92 13.24
CA PRO A 23 8.80 -10.81 12.99
C PRO A 23 9.16 -10.44 11.55
N GLY A 24 8.35 -10.84 10.57
CA GLY A 24 8.54 -10.48 9.16
C GLY A 24 8.52 -8.97 8.89
N CYS A 25 7.94 -8.17 9.79
CA CYS A 25 7.88 -6.71 9.66
C CYS A 25 9.14 -5.99 10.14
N ALA A 26 10.14 -6.70 10.70
CA ALA A 26 11.32 -6.09 11.32
C ALA A 26 12.10 -5.17 10.36
N HIS A 27 12.19 -5.55 9.09
CA HIS A 27 12.93 -4.82 8.04
C HIS A 27 12.04 -4.36 6.88
N CYS A 28 10.79 -4.04 7.18
CA CYS A 28 9.85 -3.59 6.17
C CYS A 28 10.33 -2.32 5.45
N PHE A 29 10.35 -2.34 4.12
CA PHE A 29 10.90 -1.24 3.31
C PHE A 29 9.94 -0.06 3.14
N ILE A 30 8.65 -0.18 3.50
CA ILE A 30 7.62 0.80 3.10
C ILE A 30 7.96 2.20 3.60
N VAL A 31 8.47 2.31 4.82
CA VAL A 31 8.84 3.57 5.48
C VAL A 31 9.99 4.29 4.79
N ASN A 32 10.79 3.57 4.01
CA ASN A 32 11.92 4.11 3.25
C ASN A 32 11.51 4.56 1.83
N THR A 33 10.27 4.29 1.41
CA THR A 33 9.79 4.70 0.09
C THR A 33 9.41 6.18 0.06
N ALA A 34 9.43 6.78 -1.13
CA ALA A 34 9.17 8.22 -1.27
C ALA A 34 7.81 8.67 -0.71
N PRO A 35 6.68 7.95 -0.90
CA PRO A 35 5.41 8.36 -0.32
C PRO A 35 5.44 8.43 1.22
N PHE A 36 6.11 7.49 1.88
CA PHE A 36 6.18 7.48 3.35
C PHE A 36 7.16 8.52 3.87
N ARG A 37 8.36 8.62 3.27
CA ARG A 37 9.37 9.62 3.66
C ARG A 37 8.88 11.05 3.49
N LYS A 38 8.23 11.37 2.35
CA LYS A 38 7.74 12.73 2.07
C LYS A 38 6.60 13.15 2.98
N ASN A 39 5.79 12.19 3.45
CA ASN A 39 4.67 12.44 4.35
C ASN A 39 5.02 12.15 5.82
N HIS A 40 6.30 11.93 6.14
CA HIS A 40 6.77 11.60 7.48
C HIS A 40 6.06 10.39 8.14
N ARG A 41 5.52 9.47 7.33
CA ARG A 41 4.84 8.27 7.80
C ARG A 41 5.86 7.19 8.16
N LYS A 42 5.90 6.83 9.42
CA LYS A 42 6.74 5.76 9.98
C LYS A 42 5.87 4.83 10.82
N PHE A 43 6.42 3.69 11.24
CA PHE A 43 5.73 2.85 12.21
C PHE A 43 5.74 3.55 13.57
N GLU A 44 4.58 4.01 14.00
CA GLU A 44 4.34 4.64 15.29
C GLU A 44 3.44 3.76 16.15
N ARG A 45 3.58 3.93 17.48
CA ARG A 45 2.80 3.14 18.43
C ARG A 45 1.42 3.77 18.60
N VAL A 46 0.37 3.00 18.34
CA VAL A 46 -1.03 3.34 18.62
C VAL A 46 -1.60 2.21 19.46
N GLY A 47 -1.84 2.47 20.75
CA GLY A 47 -2.19 1.42 21.72
C GLY A 47 -1.09 0.34 21.79
N THR A 48 -1.47 -0.91 21.53
CA THR A 48 -0.57 -2.07 21.51
C THR A 48 0.15 -2.24 20.18
N GLU A 49 -0.30 -1.56 19.13
CA GLU A 49 0.10 -1.80 17.75
C GLU A 49 1.16 -0.83 17.26
N MET A 50 1.86 -1.23 16.21
CA MET A 50 2.81 -0.38 15.49
C MET A 50 2.32 -0.21 14.06
N THR A 51 1.77 0.96 13.73
CA THR A 51 1.12 1.23 12.44
C THR A 51 1.76 2.42 11.72
N THR A 52 1.61 2.45 10.40
CA THR A 52 1.97 3.62 9.58
C THR A 52 0.75 4.51 9.24
N GLY A 53 -0.40 4.20 9.85
CA GLY A 53 -1.70 4.80 9.59
C GLY A 53 -2.23 4.36 8.23
N VAL A 54 -3.26 3.51 8.18
CA VAL A 54 -3.82 3.04 6.91
C VAL A 54 -4.69 4.13 6.29
N ILE A 55 -4.56 4.30 4.98
CA ILE A 55 -5.33 5.29 4.20
C ILE A 55 -5.82 4.62 2.93
N LEU A 56 -7.14 4.64 2.73
CA LEU A 56 -7.78 4.34 1.45
C LEU A 56 -7.67 5.54 0.52
N HIS A 57 -7.42 5.28 -0.75
CA HIS A 57 -7.38 6.24 -1.85
C HIS A 57 -8.50 5.91 -2.83
N PRO A 58 -9.74 6.39 -2.58
CA PRO A 58 -10.92 6.05 -3.41
C PRO A 58 -10.72 6.37 -4.89
N GLU A 59 -9.97 7.44 -5.19
CA GLU A 59 -9.66 7.87 -6.56
C GLU A 59 -8.81 6.84 -7.34
N ARG A 60 -8.32 5.80 -6.67
CA ARG A 60 -7.48 4.75 -7.27
C ARG A 60 -8.21 3.45 -7.48
N LEU A 61 -9.41 3.27 -6.92
CA LEU A 61 -10.13 1.99 -6.96
C LEU A 61 -10.39 1.53 -8.41
N GLU A 62 -10.76 2.47 -9.27
CA GLU A 62 -11.12 2.18 -10.67
C GLU A 62 -9.91 2.15 -11.62
N GLN A 63 -8.68 2.44 -11.16
CA GLN A 63 -7.49 2.46 -12.03
C GLN A 63 -7.23 1.18 -12.83
N PRO A 64 -7.57 -0.04 -12.33
CA PRO A 64 -7.46 -1.24 -13.14
C PRO A 64 -8.45 -1.29 -14.31
N LEU A 65 -9.61 -0.63 -14.20
CA LEU A 65 -10.69 -0.64 -15.19
C LEU A 65 -10.40 0.25 -16.40
N GLU A 66 -9.59 1.30 -16.23
CA GLU A 66 -9.21 2.23 -17.31
C GLU A 66 -8.33 1.58 -18.41
N ARG A 67 -7.96 0.30 -18.25
CA ARG A 67 -6.93 -0.35 -19.07
C ARG A 67 -7.54 -0.94 -20.33
N ARG A 68 -6.95 -0.60 -21.48
CA ARG A 68 -7.39 -1.09 -22.82
C ARG A 68 -6.67 -2.35 -23.30
N LYS A 69 -5.58 -2.75 -22.65
CA LYS A 69 -4.77 -3.93 -23.01
C LYS A 69 -4.52 -4.79 -21.77
N PRO A 70 -4.41 -6.12 -21.90
CA PRO A 70 -4.03 -7.00 -20.79
C PRO A 70 -2.68 -6.59 -20.20
N GLN A 71 -2.59 -6.53 -18.88
CA GLN A 71 -1.38 -6.15 -18.16
C GLN A 71 -1.29 -6.93 -16.84
N ARG A 72 -0.07 -7.30 -16.43
CA ARG A 72 0.20 -7.86 -15.11
C ARG A 72 0.28 -6.72 -14.10
N ILE A 73 -0.49 -6.85 -13.00
CA ILE A 73 -0.60 -5.82 -11.96
C ILE A 73 -0.05 -6.39 -10.67
N PHE A 74 0.87 -5.65 -10.04
CA PHE A 74 1.26 -5.94 -8.67
C PHE A 74 0.44 -5.07 -7.71
N VAL A 75 -0.33 -5.72 -6.85
CA VAL A 75 -1.19 -5.08 -5.86
C VAL A 75 -0.46 -5.00 -4.52
N ASN A 76 -0.69 -3.94 -3.73
CA ASN A 76 -0.19 -3.81 -2.36
C ASN A 76 1.35 -3.80 -2.23
N SER A 77 2.03 -3.05 -3.08
CA SER A 77 3.47 -2.83 -2.91
C SER A 77 3.80 -1.93 -1.70
N LEU A 78 2.81 -1.19 -1.18
CA LEU A 78 2.97 -0.18 -0.11
C LEU A 78 1.82 -0.20 0.90
N SER A 79 1.08 -1.30 0.97
CA SER A 79 -0.20 -1.33 1.67
C SER A 79 -0.64 -2.73 2.05
N ASP A 80 -1.77 -2.77 2.76
CA ASP A 80 -2.60 -3.94 2.95
C ASP A 80 -4.03 -3.61 2.49
N LEU A 81 -4.64 -4.45 1.65
CA LEU A 81 -5.95 -4.17 1.04
C LEU A 81 -7.09 -4.52 2.00
N PHE A 82 -6.90 -5.56 2.82
CA PHE A 82 -7.91 -6.08 3.73
C PHE A 82 -7.55 -5.78 5.19
N HIS A 83 -6.85 -4.67 5.39
CA HIS A 83 -6.58 -4.18 6.73
C HIS A 83 -7.90 -3.76 7.39
N GLU A 84 -8.04 -4.00 8.69
CA GLU A 84 -9.27 -3.72 9.44
C GLU A 84 -9.72 -2.24 9.38
N ASP A 85 -8.77 -1.31 9.28
CA ASP A 85 -9.03 0.12 9.08
C ASP A 85 -9.52 0.50 7.66
N VAL A 86 -9.57 -0.44 6.71
CA VAL A 86 -10.13 -0.21 5.37
C VAL A 86 -11.64 -0.45 5.45
N PRO A 87 -12.50 0.52 5.10
CA PRO A 87 -13.93 0.32 5.16
C PRO A 87 -14.41 -0.71 4.11
N ASP A 88 -15.43 -1.49 4.46
CA ASP A 88 -16.02 -2.52 3.60
C ASP A 88 -17.09 -1.97 2.63
N ASP A 89 -17.55 -0.74 2.83
CA ASP A 89 -18.72 -0.14 2.16
C ASP A 89 -18.41 0.49 0.78
N TRP A 90 -17.44 -0.06 0.04
CA TRP A 90 -16.95 0.45 -1.25
C TRP A 90 -17.26 -0.45 -2.44
#